data_AF-G3HSW0-F1
#
_entry.id   AF-G3HSW0-F1
#
_cell.length_a   1.000
_cell.length_b   1.000
_cell.length_c   1.000
_cell.angle_alpha   90.00
_cell.angle_beta   90.00
_cell.angle_gamma   90.00
#
_symmetry.space_group_name_H-M   'P 1'
#
loop_
_entity.id
_entity.type
_entity.pdbx_description
1 polymer ?
#
loop_
_entity_poly.entity_id
_entity_poly.type
_entity_poly.pdbx_seq_one_letter_code
_entity_poly.pdbx_strand_id
1 'polypeptide(L)'
;DMEKEQETRQAWKERVGQELDSVIALWIEHSHDQEYGAFFTCLGCNGQVYDDLNYVWLQGRQVWMYCRLYLNFEHFRLAELLDAAKAGTLFYSQLLRSFNGSLIQGISRSLEKERD
;
A
#
# COMPACT_ATOMS: atom_id res chain seq x y z
N ASP A 1 -5.79 39.66 -5.71
CA ASP A 1 -5.02 39.53 -6.95
C ASP A 1 -5.16 38.08 -7.41
N MET A 2 -5.94 37.86 -8.46
CA MET A 2 -6.39 36.52 -8.89
C MET A 2 -5.23 35.70 -9.49
N GLU A 3 -4.26 36.38 -10.09
CA GLU A 3 -3.10 35.75 -10.74
C GLU A 3 -2.19 35.10 -9.70
N LYS A 4 -1.87 35.83 -8.62
CA LYS A 4 -1.09 35.31 -7.48
C LYS A 4 -1.75 34.11 -6.79
N GLU A 5 -3.08 34.09 -6.71
CA GLU A 5 -3.81 32.95 -6.16
C GLU A 5 -3.68 31.72 -7.07
N GLN A 6 -3.79 31.91 -8.38
CA GLN A 6 -3.64 30.83 -9.36
C GLN A 6 -2.21 30.26 -9.37
N GLU A 7 -1.19 31.10 -9.31
CA GLU A 7 0.21 30.69 -9.17
C GLU A 7 0.43 29.86 -7.90
N THR A 8 -0.13 30.33 -6.77
CA THR A 8 -0.02 29.62 -5.49
C THR A 8 -0.67 28.23 -5.56
N ARG A 9 -1.87 28.12 -6.15
CA ARG A 9 -2.56 26.84 -6.32
C ARG A 9 -1.77 25.87 -7.22
N GLN A 10 -1.19 26.39 -8.29
CA GLN A 10 -0.38 25.59 -9.21
C GLN A 10 0.89 25.07 -8.52
N ALA A 11 1.59 25.91 -7.77
CA ALA A 11 2.77 25.51 -7.00
C ALA A 11 2.44 24.41 -5.97
N TRP A 12 1.30 24.51 -5.27
CA TRP A 12 0.87 23.47 -4.34
C TRP A 12 0.50 22.16 -5.04
N LYS A 13 -0.16 22.23 -6.20
CA LYS A 13 -0.50 21.04 -6.99
C LYS A 13 0.76 20.29 -7.41
N GLU A 14 1.77 21.01 -7.90
CA GLU A 14 3.06 20.41 -8.30
C GLU A 14 3.78 19.78 -7.11
N ARG A 15 3.85 20.50 -5.99
CA ARG A 15 4.48 19.98 -4.78
C ARG A 15 3.80 18.71 -4.29
N VAL A 16 2.47 18.71 -4.17
CA VAL A 16 1.73 17.51 -3.72
C VAL A 16 1.90 16.34 -4.70
N GLY A 17 1.98 16.62 -6.01
CA GLY A 17 2.29 15.59 -7.01
C GLY A 17 3.65 14.94 -6.79
N GLN A 18 4.70 15.74 -6.61
CA GLN A 18 6.07 15.23 -6.39
C GLN A 18 6.20 14.44 -5.07
N GLU A 19 5.52 14.88 -4.01
CA GLU A 19 5.48 14.17 -2.74
C GLU A 19 4.74 12.83 -2.88
N LEU A 20 3.63 12.81 -3.65
CA LEU A 20 2.91 11.58 -3.93
C LEU A 20 3.79 10.58 -4.69
N ASP A 21 4.49 11.02 -5.75
CA ASP A 21 5.43 10.17 -6.49
C ASP A 21 6.50 9.56 -5.57
N SER A 22 7.09 10.39 -4.70
CA SER A 22 8.13 9.97 -3.76
C SER A 22 7.61 8.96 -2.73
N VAL A 23 6.42 9.20 -2.17
CA VAL A 23 5.81 8.30 -1.19
C VAL A 23 5.42 6.97 -1.83
N ILE A 24 4.86 6.98 -3.04
CA ILE A 24 4.48 5.76 -3.73
C ILE A 24 5.71 4.93 -4.11
N ALA A 25 6.80 5.56 -4.54
CA ALA A 25 8.07 4.87 -4.77
C ALA A 25 8.56 4.13 -3.51
N LEU A 26 8.51 4.79 -2.34
CA LEU A 26 8.89 4.16 -1.05
C LEU A 26 8.03 2.93 -0.74
N TRP A 27 6.71 3.01 -0.91
CA TRP A 27 5.83 1.87 -0.66
C TRP A 27 6.09 0.73 -1.65
N ILE A 28 6.27 1.05 -2.93
CA ILE A 28 6.60 0.03 -3.93
C ILE A 28 7.90 -0.69 -3.58
N GLU A 29 8.96 0.04 -3.24
CA GLU A 29 10.28 -0.54 -2.99
C GLU A 29 10.35 -1.36 -1.71
N HIS A 30 9.68 -0.93 -0.64
CA HIS A 30 9.95 -1.45 0.71
C HIS A 30 8.81 -2.25 1.34
N SER A 31 7.57 -2.08 0.87
CA SER A 31 6.44 -2.69 1.56
C SER A 31 6.02 -4.04 1.00
N HIS A 32 6.37 -4.41 -0.23
CA HIS A 32 5.81 -5.63 -0.83
C HIS A 32 6.41 -6.88 -0.20
N ASP A 33 5.55 -7.69 0.42
CA ASP A 33 5.91 -9.04 0.84
C ASP A 33 5.72 -10.00 -0.32
N GLN A 34 6.80 -10.28 -1.05
CA GLN A 34 6.76 -11.18 -2.21
C GLN A 34 6.52 -12.65 -1.84
N GLU A 35 6.71 -13.06 -0.59
CA GLU A 35 6.52 -14.45 -0.16
C GLU A 35 5.03 -14.75 0.08
N TYR A 36 4.34 -13.91 0.86
CA TYR A 36 2.94 -14.13 1.24
C TYR A 36 1.95 -13.26 0.46
N GLY A 37 2.43 -12.31 -0.36
CA GLY A 37 1.59 -11.39 -1.12
C GLY A 37 0.93 -10.29 -0.26
N ALA A 38 1.43 -10.06 0.96
CA ALA A 38 0.99 -9.01 1.88
C ALA A 38 1.87 -7.75 1.76
N PHE A 39 1.69 -6.80 2.68
CA PHE A 39 2.47 -5.57 2.78
C PHE A 39 3.09 -5.37 4.16
N PHE A 40 4.38 -5.09 4.22
CA PHE A 40 5.03 -4.57 5.40
C PHE A 40 4.67 -3.11 5.64
N THR A 41 4.10 -2.83 6.81
CA THR A 41 3.77 -1.46 7.23
C THR A 41 4.68 -0.92 8.32
N CYS A 42 5.41 -1.81 8.99
CA CYS A 42 6.39 -1.48 10.02
C CYS A 42 7.74 -1.20 9.37
N LEU A 43 7.82 -0.07 8.66
CA LEU A 43 9.00 0.39 7.95
C LEU A 43 9.72 1.48 8.76
N GLY A 44 11.03 1.32 8.91
CA GLY A 44 11.90 2.32 9.51
C GLY A 44 12.09 3.54 8.60
N CYS A 45 12.77 4.56 9.10
CA CYS A 45 13.02 5.79 8.34
C CYS A 45 13.85 5.58 7.05
N ASN A 46 14.56 4.45 6.96
CA ASN A 46 15.34 4.02 5.81
C ASN A 46 14.64 2.94 4.97
N GLY A 47 13.33 2.72 5.17
CA GLY A 47 12.56 1.70 4.48
C GLY A 47 12.79 0.27 4.98
N GLN A 48 13.64 0.05 5.98
CA GLN A 48 13.89 -1.31 6.50
C GLN A 48 12.72 -1.79 7.34
N VAL A 49 12.28 -3.02 7.10
CA VAL A 49 11.24 -3.70 7.90
C VAL A 49 11.79 -3.98 9.30
N TYR A 50 11.12 -3.49 10.35
CA TYR A 50 11.50 -3.74 11.74
C TYR A 50 10.54 -4.68 12.50
N ASP A 51 9.38 -4.97 11.93
CA ASP A 51 8.38 -5.90 12.46
C ASP A 51 7.60 -6.52 11.28
N ASP A 52 7.28 -7.80 11.39
CA ASP A 52 6.56 -8.59 10.37
C ASP A 52 5.05 -8.69 10.63
N LEU A 53 4.53 -7.94 11.61
CA LEU A 53 3.12 -7.91 11.92
C LEU A 53 2.30 -7.28 10.77
N ASN A 54 1.47 -8.10 10.14
CA ASN A 54 0.54 -7.69 9.10
C ASN A 54 -0.73 -7.12 9.71
N TYR A 55 -0.82 -5.78 9.80
CA TYR A 55 -2.04 -5.11 10.22
C TYR A 55 -3.10 -5.17 9.11
N VAL A 56 -4.13 -5.99 9.30
CA VAL A 56 -5.18 -6.29 8.31
C VAL A 56 -5.84 -5.04 7.75
N TRP A 57 -6.08 -4.05 8.62
CA TRP A 57 -6.64 -2.77 8.20
C TRP A 57 -5.76 -2.01 7.20
N LEU A 58 -4.44 -2.04 7.40
CA LEU A 58 -3.49 -1.35 6.53
C LEU A 58 -3.31 -2.10 5.20
N GLN A 59 -3.39 -3.45 5.21
CA GLN A 59 -3.39 -4.26 3.99
C GLN A 59 -4.50 -3.80 3.03
N GLY A 60 -5.74 -3.76 3.53
CA GLY A 60 -6.89 -3.34 2.72
C GLY A 60 -6.77 -1.90 2.22
N ARG A 61 -6.20 -0.99 3.02
CA ARG A 61 -5.97 0.40 2.61
C ARG A 61 -4.94 0.52 1.50
N GLN A 62 -3.86 -0.27 1.54
CA GLN A 62 -2.84 -0.25 0.51
C GLN A 62 -3.36 -0.83 -0.81
N VAL A 63 -4.10 -1.95 -0.77
CA VAL A 63 -4.81 -2.49 -1.94
C VAL A 63 -5.74 -1.43 -2.55
N TRP A 64 -6.58 -0.80 -1.72
CA TRP A 64 -7.50 0.23 -2.20
C TRP A 64 -6.75 1.40 -2.84
N MET A 65 -5.68 1.87 -2.20
CA MET A 65 -4.89 3.01 -2.67
C MET A 65 -4.23 2.71 -4.02
N TYR A 66 -3.61 1.53 -4.19
CA TYR A 66 -3.03 1.11 -5.47
C TYR A 66 -4.08 1.02 -6.58
N CYS A 67 -5.24 0.41 -6.31
CA CYS A 67 -6.36 0.38 -7.26
C CYS A 67 -6.84 1.79 -7.63
N ARG A 68 -6.95 2.70 -6.65
CA ARG A 68 -7.37 4.08 -6.90
C ARG A 68 -6.36 4.84 -7.74
N LEU A 69 -5.07 4.72 -7.45
CA LEU A 69 -4.03 5.37 -8.24
C LEU A 69 -4.04 4.86 -9.67
N TYR A 70 -4.02 3.54 -9.85
CA TYR A 70 -4.04 2.90 -11.17
C TYR A 70 -5.24 3.33 -12.02
N LEU A 71 -6.43 3.43 -11.42
CA LEU A 71 -7.65 3.79 -12.16
C LEU A 71 -7.75 5.29 -12.49
N ASN A 72 -7.28 6.17 -11.60
CA ASN A 72 -7.55 7.61 -11.69
C ASN A 72 -6.36 8.44 -12.21
N PHE A 73 -5.14 7.90 -12.20
CA PHE A 73 -3.92 8.64 -12.55
C PHE A 73 -3.11 7.85 -13.57
N GLU A 74 -2.94 8.42 -14.77
CA GLU A 74 -2.29 7.74 -15.89
C GLU A 74 -0.83 7.36 -15.62
N HIS A 75 -0.07 8.23 -14.94
CA HIS A 75 1.32 7.95 -14.56
C HIS A 75 1.46 6.86 -13.48
N PHE A 76 0.38 6.53 -12.76
CA PHE A 76 0.34 5.41 -11.82
C PHE A 76 -0.30 4.14 -12.41
N ARG A 77 -0.47 4.05 -13.74
CA ARG A 77 -0.85 2.80 -14.42
C ARG A 77 0.34 1.84 -14.55
N LEU A 78 0.96 1.54 -13.43
CA LEU A 78 2.10 0.65 -13.34
C LEU A 78 1.62 -0.79 -13.10
N ALA A 79 2.20 -1.75 -13.82
CA ALA A 79 1.88 -3.17 -13.64
C ALA A 79 2.14 -3.62 -12.20
N GLU A 80 3.23 -3.13 -11.60
CA GLU A 80 3.62 -3.40 -10.22
C GLU A 80 2.54 -3.03 -9.19
N LEU A 81 1.89 -1.86 -9.33
CA LEU A 81 0.78 -1.47 -8.46
C LEU A 81 -0.41 -2.42 -8.60
N LEU A 82 -0.74 -2.80 -9.83
CA LEU A 82 -1.87 -3.68 -10.11
C LEU A 82 -1.61 -5.11 -9.59
N ASP A 83 -0.41 -5.63 -9.80
CA ASP A 83 -0.04 -6.98 -9.41
C ASP A 83 0.10 -7.10 -7.89
N ALA A 84 0.67 -6.09 -7.23
CA ALA A 84 0.67 -5.99 -5.78
C ALA A 84 -0.76 -5.89 -5.20
N ALA A 85 -1.65 -5.11 -5.81
CA ALA A 85 -3.05 -5.02 -5.36
C ALA A 85 -3.80 -6.35 -5.51
N LYS A 86 -3.54 -7.11 -6.59
CA LYS A 86 -4.09 -8.47 -6.77
C LYS A 86 -3.56 -9.41 -5.68
N ALA A 87 -2.25 -9.42 -5.45
CA ALA A 87 -1.62 -10.26 -4.43
C ALA A 87 -2.22 -9.97 -3.04
N GLY A 88 -2.29 -8.70 -2.63
CA GLY A 88 -2.88 -8.30 -1.35
C GLY A 88 -4.37 -8.65 -1.23
N THR A 89 -5.13 -8.61 -2.32
CA THR A 89 -6.53 -9.05 -2.33
C THR A 89 -6.66 -10.56 -2.13
N LEU A 90 -5.78 -11.35 -2.75
CA LEU A 90 -5.74 -12.81 -2.58
C LEU A 90 -5.38 -13.17 -1.14
N PHE A 91 -4.35 -12.54 -0.59
CA PHE A 91 -3.95 -12.67 0.81
C PHE A 91 -5.12 -12.38 1.76
N TYR A 92 -5.77 -11.21 1.59
CA TYR A 92 -6.92 -10.83 2.42
C TYR A 92 -8.09 -11.82 2.33
N SER A 93 -8.34 -12.35 1.13
CA SER A 93 -9.40 -13.34 0.89
C SER A 93 -9.09 -14.68 1.56
N GLN A 94 -7.83 -15.13 1.54
CA GLN A 94 -7.39 -16.33 2.25
C GLN A 94 -7.51 -16.12 3.77
N LEU A 95 -7.07 -14.97 4.27
CA LEU A 95 -7.15 -14.63 5.68
C LEU A 95 -8.59 -14.68 6.20
N LEU A 96 -9.55 -14.05 5.51
CA LEU A 96 -10.95 -14.09 5.91
C LEU A 96 -11.52 -15.50 5.97
N ARG A 97 -11.12 -16.39 5.04
CA ARG A 97 -11.54 -17.80 5.06
C ARG A 97 -10.99 -18.53 6.28
N SER A 98 -9.71 -18.33 6.59
CA SER A 98 -9.04 -18.97 7.73
C SER A 98 -9.63 -18.59 9.08
N PHE A 99 -10.27 -17.42 9.19
CA PHE A 99 -10.89 -16.94 10.43
C PHE A 99 -12.43 -16.96 10.38
N ASN A 100 -13.03 -17.76 9.50
CA ASN A 100 -14.49 -17.90 9.34
C ASN A 100 -15.21 -16.54 9.20
N GLY A 101 -14.59 -15.58 8.50
CA GLY A 101 -15.11 -14.22 8.30
C GLY A 101 -14.92 -13.27 9.49
N SER A 102 -14.27 -13.71 10.57
CA SER A 102 -13.94 -12.82 11.70
C SER A 102 -12.89 -11.79 11.30
N LEU A 103 -13.14 -10.52 11.66
CA LEU A 103 -12.16 -9.45 11.50
C LEU A 103 -11.09 -9.59 12.59
N ILE A 104 -9.84 -9.82 12.18
CA ILE A 104 -8.68 -9.80 13.06
C ILE A 104 -7.92 -8.49 12.88
N GLN A 105 -7.24 -8.02 13.93
CA GLN A 105 -6.52 -6.73 13.88
C GLN A 105 -5.16 -6.86 13.19
N GLY A 106 -4.46 -7.95 13.43
CA GLY A 106 -3.18 -8.24 12.82
C GLY A 106 -2.84 -9.72 12.93
N ILE A 107 -1.89 -10.14 12.10
CA ILE A 107 -1.36 -11.50 12.06
C ILE A 107 0.14 -11.42 11.80
N SER A 108 0.95 -12.14 12.57
CA SER A 108 2.40 -12.21 12.29
C SER A 108 2.65 -13.21 11.18
N ARG A 109 3.62 -12.90 10.32
CA ARG A 109 4.10 -13.77 9.24
C ARG A 109 4.46 -15.19 9.72
N SER A 110 5.01 -15.31 10.94
CA SER A 110 5.33 -16.62 11.56
C SER A 110 4.09 -17.52 11.73
N LEU A 111 2.95 -16.93 12.10
CA LEU A 111 1.69 -17.64 12.30
C LEU A 111 0.98 -17.96 10.99
N GLU A 112 1.40 -17.35 9.87
CA GLU A 112 0.93 -17.68 8.53
C GLU A 112 1.64 -18.95 8.02
N LYS A 113 2.96 -19.03 8.21
CA LYS A 113 3.78 -20.17 7.79
C LYS A 113 3.41 -21.49 8.45
N GLU A 114 2.93 -21.47 9.69
CA GLU A 114 2.49 -22.68 10.41
C GLU A 114 1.12 -23.20 9.95
N ARG A 115 0.40 -22.45 9.10
CA ARG A 115 -0.95 -22.82 8.62
C ARG A 115 -1.01 -23.34 7.19
N ASP A 116 0.07 -23.18 6.43
CA ASP A 116 0.27 -23.79 5.11
C ASP A 116 0.83 -25.21 5.22
#